data_AF-A0A369UUA5-F1
#
_entry.id   AF-A0A369UUA5-F1
#
_cell.length_a   1.000
_cell.length_b   1.000
_cell.length_c   1.000
_cell.angle_alpha   90.00
_cell.angle_beta   90.00
_cell.angle_gamma   90.00
#
_symmetry.space_group_name_H-M   'P 1'
#
loop_
_entity.id
_entity.type
_entity.pdbx_description
1 polymer ?
#
loop_
_entity_poly.entity_id
_entity_poly.type
_entity_poly.pdbx_seq_one_letter_code
_entity_poly.pdbx_strand_id
1 'polypeptide(L)'
;MKEIPQTEVELKRYLRTVEKLRSSSDFPAALEACQLLISHSPTCEAGLRARADTYADMRDRESEVADRKALVELGSPEPGDYFDLGVALWRSGQLPEAAERFTSSIKLGEKEDFHFYTNASRMHLVALLIKLQREEEALRECLLVPDSYSSYLPDGMTTKEQLIEKLSK
;
A
#
# COMPACT_ATOMS: atom_id res chain seq x y z
N MET A 1 22.39 14.38 -1.97
CA MET A 1 23.11 13.67 -0.88
C MET A 1 23.96 12.61 -1.54
N LYS A 2 25.23 12.42 -1.13
CA LYS A 2 26.18 11.60 -1.92
C LYS A 2 26.61 10.29 -1.25
N GLU A 3 26.25 10.09 0.01
CA GLU A 3 26.66 8.92 0.77
C GLU A 3 25.43 8.12 1.21
N ILE A 4 25.55 6.79 1.12
CA ILE A 4 24.49 5.85 1.44
C ILE A 4 24.41 5.71 2.97
N PRO A 5 23.21 5.81 3.56
CA PRO A 5 23.07 5.69 5.00
C PRO A 5 23.54 4.31 5.48
N GLN A 6 24.44 4.30 6.47
CA GLN A 6 25.00 3.08 7.07
C GLN A 6 24.29 2.72 8.38
N THR A 7 23.51 3.65 8.94
CA THR A 7 22.77 3.47 10.17
C THR A 7 21.29 3.77 9.99
N GLU A 8 20.45 3.22 10.88
CA GLU A 8 19.01 3.48 10.89
C GLU A 8 18.70 4.97 11.08
N VAL A 9 19.50 5.69 11.87
CA VAL A 9 19.34 7.15 12.10
C VAL A 9 19.59 7.93 10.81
N GLU A 10 20.64 7.57 10.07
CA GLU A 10 20.94 8.18 8.78
C GLU A 10 19.86 7.87 7.75
N LEU A 11 19.38 6.62 7.71
CA LEU A 11 18.30 6.21 6.82
C LEU A 11 17.03 7.02 7.10
N LYS A 12 16.64 7.16 8.37
CA LYS A 12 15.49 8.00 8.76
C LYS A 12 15.65 9.45 8.31
N ARG A 13 16.85 10.03 8.47
CA ARG A 13 17.13 11.39 7.97
C ARG A 13 17.03 11.46 6.43
N TYR A 14 17.48 10.40 5.76
CA TYR A 14 17.40 10.29 4.31
C TYR A 14 15.95 10.26 3.82
N LEU A 15 15.12 9.43 4.43
CA LEU A 15 13.70 9.30 4.11
C LEU A 15 12.92 10.61 4.37
N ARG A 16 13.19 11.32 5.47
CA ARG A 16 12.61 12.66 5.70
C ARG A 16 13.00 13.67 4.62
N THR A 17 14.19 13.53 4.04
CA THR A 17 14.61 14.41 2.94
C THR A 17 13.82 14.09 1.67
N VAL A 18 13.64 12.80 1.36
CA VAL A 18 12.78 12.36 0.25
C VAL A 18 11.35 12.86 0.44
N GLU A 19 10.77 12.71 1.62
CA GLU A 19 9.41 13.19 1.94
C GLU A 19 9.29 14.71 1.74
N LYS A 20 10.30 15.48 2.16
CA LYS A 20 10.33 16.93 1.93
C LYS A 20 10.36 17.28 0.45
N LEU A 21 11.19 16.58 -0.34
CA LEU A 21 11.30 16.79 -1.79
C LEU A 21 9.98 16.46 -2.50
N ARG A 22 9.35 15.33 -2.14
CA ARG A 22 8.01 14.95 -2.61
C ARG A 22 6.96 16.02 -2.28
N SER A 23 6.96 16.50 -1.03
CA SER A 23 6.03 17.55 -0.58
C SER A 23 6.22 18.86 -1.32
N SER A 24 7.44 19.19 -1.74
CA SER A 24 7.73 20.34 -2.61
C SER A 24 7.58 20.05 -4.11
N SER A 25 7.10 18.87 -4.49
CA SER A 25 7.00 18.38 -5.87
C SER A 25 8.32 18.38 -6.65
N ASP A 26 9.46 18.34 -5.94
CA ASP A 26 10.78 18.15 -6.54
C ASP A 26 11.01 16.64 -6.75
N PHE A 27 10.18 16.08 -7.63
CA PHE A 27 10.19 14.65 -7.93
C PHE A 27 11.52 14.17 -8.52
N PRO A 28 12.21 14.90 -9.43
CA PRO A 28 13.52 14.47 -9.92
C PRO A 28 14.54 14.26 -8.80
N ALA A 29 14.64 15.19 -7.85
CA ALA A 29 15.56 15.05 -6.73
C ALA A 29 15.12 13.94 -5.76
N ALA A 30 13.81 13.76 -5.54
CA ALA A 30 13.28 12.65 -4.73
C ALA A 30 13.64 11.29 -5.35
N LEU A 31 13.45 11.13 -6.67
CA LEU A 31 13.77 9.91 -7.39
C LEU A 31 15.28 9.59 -7.37
N GLU A 32 16.14 10.60 -7.55
CA GLU A 32 17.60 10.44 -7.43
C GLU A 32 17.98 9.98 -6.01
N ALA A 33 17.37 10.59 -5.00
CA ALA A 33 17.59 10.24 -3.60
C ALA A 33 17.15 8.78 -3.32
N CYS A 34 15.98 8.37 -3.80
CA CYS A 34 15.53 6.98 -3.67
C CYS A 34 16.43 5.99 -4.41
N GLN A 35 16.92 6.34 -5.61
CA GLN A 35 17.81 5.47 -6.39
C GLN A 35 19.12 5.19 -5.64
N LEU A 36 19.63 6.14 -4.87
CA LEU A 36 20.79 5.91 -4.00
C LEU A 36 20.50 4.84 -2.94
N LEU A 37 19.33 4.89 -2.29
CA LEU A 37 18.92 3.89 -1.31
C LEU A 37 18.75 2.50 -1.93
N ILE A 38 18.19 2.44 -3.14
CA ILE A 38 17.97 1.18 -3.87
C ILE A 38 19.30 0.50 -4.25
N SER A 39 20.35 1.28 -4.51
CA SER A 39 21.65 0.73 -4.90
C SER A 39 22.38 -0.09 -3.83
N HIS A 40 21.86 -0.14 -2.59
CA HIS A 40 22.43 -0.91 -1.48
C HIS A 40 21.39 -1.80 -0.82
N SER A 41 21.72 -3.09 -0.68
CA SER A 41 20.82 -4.11 -0.13
C SER A 41 20.19 -3.73 1.22
N PRO A 42 20.93 -3.22 2.24
CA PRO A 42 20.33 -2.86 3.53
C PRO A 42 19.28 -1.75 3.48
N THR A 43 19.30 -0.93 2.43
CA THR A 43 18.41 0.23 2.26
C THR A 43 17.45 0.07 1.09
N CYS A 44 17.53 -1.06 0.39
CA CYS A 44 16.83 -1.30 -0.87
C CYS A 44 15.31 -1.25 -0.68
N GLU A 45 14.77 -1.96 0.32
CA GLU A 45 13.33 -1.97 0.61
C GLU A 45 12.81 -0.57 0.93
N ALA A 46 13.51 0.17 1.79
CA ALA A 46 13.14 1.55 2.13
C ALA A 46 13.20 2.48 0.92
N GLY A 47 14.19 2.28 0.05
CA GLY A 47 14.31 3.00 -1.22
C GLY A 47 13.18 2.70 -2.18
N LEU A 48 12.79 1.43 -2.34
CA LEU A 48 11.67 1.01 -3.19
C LEU A 48 10.34 1.56 -2.67
N ARG A 49 10.07 1.48 -1.35
CA ARG A 49 8.89 2.09 -0.73
C ARG A 49 8.82 3.59 -1.04
N ALA A 50 9.90 4.30 -0.77
CA ALA A 50 9.95 5.75 -0.96
C ALA A 50 9.85 6.17 -2.43
N ARG A 51 10.41 5.38 -3.36
CA ARG A 51 10.32 5.64 -4.80
C ARG A 51 8.91 5.36 -5.33
N ALA A 52 8.30 4.25 -4.92
CA ALA A 52 6.91 3.96 -5.24
C ALA A 52 5.97 5.07 -4.76
N ASP A 53 6.16 5.58 -3.55
CA ASP A 53 5.35 6.70 -3.06
C ASP A 53 5.58 7.99 -3.87
N THR A 54 6.81 8.21 -4.33
CA THR A 54 7.13 9.34 -5.22
C THR A 54 6.38 9.19 -6.55
N TYR A 55 6.35 8.00 -7.12
CA TYR A 55 5.58 7.70 -8.34
C TYR A 55 4.07 7.83 -8.11
N ALA A 56 3.57 7.44 -6.94
CA ALA A 56 2.16 7.63 -6.56
C ALA A 56 1.77 9.12 -6.56
N ASP A 57 2.61 9.99 -5.98
CA ASP A 57 2.40 11.45 -5.98
C ASP A 57 2.44 12.04 -7.41
N MET A 58 3.31 11.49 -8.26
CA MET A 58 3.39 11.84 -9.69
C MET A 58 2.22 11.28 -10.51
N ARG A 59 1.40 10.39 -9.92
CA ARG A 59 0.37 9.59 -10.61
C ARG A 59 0.94 8.67 -11.70
N ASP A 60 2.22 8.35 -11.63
CA ASP A 60 2.86 7.36 -12.48
C ASP A 60 2.58 5.95 -11.94
N ARG A 61 1.40 5.46 -12.31
CA ARG A 61 0.86 4.18 -11.82
C ARG A 61 1.69 2.98 -12.24
N GLU A 62 2.29 3.03 -13.43
CA GLU A 62 3.08 1.91 -13.96
C GLU A 62 4.36 1.74 -13.13
N SER A 63 5.09 2.83 -12.91
CA SER A 63 6.30 2.83 -12.09
C SER A 63 6.01 2.54 -10.61
N GLU A 64 4.92 3.07 -10.06
CA GLU A 64 4.44 2.76 -8.69
C GLU A 64 4.22 1.25 -8.53
N VAL A 65 3.45 0.63 -9.42
CA VAL A 65 3.16 -0.82 -9.35
C VAL A 65 4.43 -1.64 -9.53
N ALA A 66 5.34 -1.25 -10.43
CA ALA A 66 6.60 -1.95 -10.65
C ALA A 66 7.47 -2.00 -9.39
N ASP A 67 7.66 -0.86 -8.71
CA ASP A 67 8.45 -0.79 -7.49
C ASP A 67 7.79 -1.53 -6.32
N ARG A 68 6.46 -1.41 -6.18
CA ARG A 68 5.72 -2.13 -5.14
C ARG A 68 5.76 -3.65 -5.35
N LYS A 69 5.75 -4.13 -6.61
CA LYS A 69 5.94 -5.55 -6.93
C LYS A 69 7.35 -6.02 -6.58
N ALA A 70 8.36 -5.27 -7.03
CA ALA A 70 9.75 -5.59 -6.72
C ALA A 70 9.98 -5.67 -5.21
N LEU A 71 9.39 -4.76 -4.43
CA LEU A 71 9.47 -4.74 -2.97
C LEU A 71 8.92 -6.03 -2.34
N VAL A 72 7.72 -6.46 -2.72
CA VAL A 72 7.12 -7.67 -2.12
C VAL A 72 7.82 -8.96 -2.54
N GLU A 73 8.61 -8.93 -3.62
CA GLU A 73 9.41 -10.05 -4.10
C GLU A 73 10.78 -10.18 -3.39
N LEU A 74 11.23 -9.16 -2.64
CA LEU A 74 12.52 -9.18 -1.93
C LEU A 74 12.58 -10.16 -0.73
N GLY A 75 11.43 -10.66 -0.27
CA GLY A 75 11.35 -11.79 0.67
C GLY A 75 11.00 -11.45 2.12
N SER A 76 10.97 -10.17 2.49
CA SER A 76 10.50 -9.67 3.80
C SER A 76 9.41 -8.58 3.72
N PRO A 77 8.34 -8.76 2.92
CA PRO A 77 7.25 -7.79 2.90
C PRO A 77 6.52 -7.75 4.24
N GLU A 78 6.07 -6.56 4.62
CA GLU A 78 5.16 -6.33 5.74
C GLU A 78 3.70 -6.28 5.25
N PRO A 79 2.68 -6.41 6.13
CA PRO A 79 1.27 -6.28 5.73
C PRO A 79 0.97 -4.98 4.96
N GLY A 80 1.67 -3.90 5.31
CA GLY A 80 1.57 -2.61 4.63
C GLY A 80 2.04 -2.62 3.18
N ASP A 81 3.08 -3.38 2.85
CA ASP A 81 3.61 -3.44 1.48
C ASP A 81 2.61 -4.10 0.53
N TYR A 82 1.94 -5.15 0.99
CA TYR A 82 0.85 -5.80 0.25
C TYR A 82 -0.38 -4.90 0.14
N PHE A 83 -0.72 -4.17 1.20
CA PHE A 83 -1.83 -3.21 1.18
C PHE A 83 -1.57 -2.12 0.14
N ASP A 84 -0.41 -1.47 0.17
CA ASP A 84 -0.04 -0.41 -0.76
C ASP A 84 0.00 -0.90 -2.21
N LEU A 85 0.55 -2.11 -2.44
CA LEU A 85 0.51 -2.72 -3.77
C LEU A 85 -0.93 -2.97 -4.24
N GLY A 86 -1.81 -3.43 -3.34
CA GLY A 86 -3.24 -3.61 -3.64
C GLY A 86 -3.91 -2.29 -4.04
N VAL A 87 -3.61 -1.20 -3.32
CA VAL A 87 -4.10 0.14 -3.65
C VAL A 87 -3.58 0.62 -5.01
N ALA A 88 -2.28 0.46 -5.28
CA ALA A 88 -1.66 0.83 -6.55
C ALA A 88 -2.27 0.05 -7.74
N LEU A 89 -2.47 -1.26 -7.58
CA LEU A 89 -3.10 -2.11 -8.59
C LEU A 89 -4.57 -1.72 -8.83
N TRP A 90 -5.34 -1.43 -7.77
CA TRP A 90 -6.71 -0.96 -7.91
C TRP A 90 -6.75 0.36 -8.68
N ARG A 91 -5.92 1.34 -8.32
CA ARG A 91 -5.82 2.61 -9.05
C ARG A 91 -5.43 2.41 -10.51
N SER A 92 -4.66 1.38 -10.81
CA SER A 92 -4.26 0.98 -12.18
C SER A 92 -5.31 0.17 -12.94
N GLY A 93 -6.43 -0.18 -12.30
CA GLY A 93 -7.52 -0.96 -12.91
C GLY A 93 -7.28 -2.47 -12.90
N GLN A 94 -6.18 -2.94 -12.30
CA GLN A 94 -5.82 -4.35 -12.15
C GLN A 94 -6.55 -4.96 -10.95
N LEU A 95 -7.89 -5.02 -11.06
CA LEU A 95 -8.76 -5.37 -9.93
C LEU A 95 -8.55 -6.80 -9.41
N PRO A 96 -8.40 -7.84 -10.25
CA PRO A 96 -8.14 -9.19 -9.75
C PRO A 96 -6.82 -9.28 -8.97
N GLU A 97 -5.73 -8.71 -9.49
CA GLU A 97 -4.45 -8.72 -8.79
C GLU A 97 -4.50 -7.89 -7.50
N ALA A 98 -5.22 -6.76 -7.49
CA ALA A 98 -5.42 -5.96 -6.29
C ALA A 98 -6.10 -6.77 -5.17
N ALA A 99 -7.16 -7.53 -5.51
CA ALA A 99 -7.85 -8.41 -4.56
C ALA A 99 -6.88 -9.41 -3.91
N GLU A 100 -6.05 -10.06 -4.73
CA GLU A 100 -5.06 -11.01 -4.23
C GLU A 100 -4.06 -10.35 -3.27
N ARG A 101 -3.60 -9.13 -3.57
CA ARG A 101 -2.65 -8.43 -2.70
C ARG A 101 -3.28 -8.00 -1.38
N PHE A 102 -4.53 -7.53 -1.38
CA PHE A 102 -5.26 -7.30 -0.13
C PHE A 102 -5.42 -8.59 0.69
N THR A 103 -5.72 -9.73 0.04
CA THR A 103 -5.77 -11.03 0.72
C THR A 103 -4.41 -11.42 1.33
N SER A 104 -3.30 -11.19 0.63
CA SER A 104 -1.95 -11.42 1.18
C SER A 104 -1.66 -10.52 2.39
N SER A 105 -2.04 -9.24 2.34
CA SER A 105 -1.93 -8.31 3.48
C SER A 105 -2.70 -8.81 4.70
N ILE A 106 -3.96 -9.24 4.51
CA ILE A 106 -4.81 -9.79 5.57
C ILE A 106 -4.15 -11.03 6.20
N LYS A 107 -3.72 -12.00 5.38
CA LYS A 107 -3.10 -13.24 5.87
C LYS A 107 -1.84 -12.99 6.67
N LEU A 108 -0.98 -12.08 6.20
CA LEU A 108 0.25 -11.74 6.91
C LEU A 108 -0.05 -10.98 8.22
N GLY A 109 -0.97 -10.01 8.17
CA GLY A 109 -1.37 -9.25 9.34
C GLY A 109 -2.05 -10.10 10.41
N GLU A 110 -2.88 -11.07 10.04
CA GLU A 110 -3.45 -12.05 10.98
C GLU A 110 -2.38 -12.93 11.62
N LYS A 111 -1.39 -13.37 10.83
CA LYS A 111 -0.26 -14.18 11.33
C LYS A 111 0.61 -13.40 12.32
N GLU A 112 0.76 -12.09 12.12
CA GLU A 112 1.62 -11.21 12.91
C GLU A 112 0.85 -10.44 14.02
N ASP A 113 -0.44 -10.69 14.17
CA ASP A 113 -1.34 -9.95 15.10
C ASP A 113 -1.35 -8.42 14.84
N PHE A 114 -1.21 -8.02 13.57
CA PHE A 114 -1.15 -6.62 13.13
C PHE A 114 -2.49 -6.17 12.52
N HIS A 115 -3.38 -5.64 13.36
CA HIS A 115 -4.77 -5.36 12.95
C HIS A 115 -4.96 -4.15 12.04
N PHE A 116 -4.04 -3.17 12.02
CA PHE A 116 -4.26 -1.92 11.27
C PHE A 116 -4.38 -2.16 9.76
N TYR A 117 -3.35 -2.73 9.13
CA TYR A 117 -3.38 -3.07 7.71
C TYR A 117 -4.33 -4.24 7.41
N THR A 118 -4.56 -5.15 8.37
CA THR A 118 -5.55 -6.24 8.22
C THR A 118 -6.95 -5.69 7.96
N ASN A 119 -7.43 -4.79 8.82
CA ASN A 119 -8.77 -4.24 8.69
C ASN A 119 -8.89 -3.27 7.51
N ALA A 120 -7.84 -2.47 7.23
CA ALA A 120 -7.81 -1.59 6.07
C ALA A 120 -7.86 -2.39 4.76
N SER A 121 -7.03 -3.42 4.62
CA SER A 121 -7.03 -4.34 3.47
C SER A 121 -8.37 -5.04 3.32
N ARG A 122 -9.02 -5.45 4.42
CA ARG A 122 -10.33 -6.09 4.36
C ARG A 122 -11.41 -5.13 3.86
N MET A 123 -11.42 -3.87 4.33
CA MET A 123 -12.33 -2.84 3.80
C MET A 123 -12.15 -2.63 2.28
N HIS A 124 -10.90 -2.60 1.82
CA HIS A 124 -10.59 -2.45 0.39
C HIS A 124 -11.01 -3.68 -0.42
N LEU A 125 -10.74 -4.88 0.09
CA LEU A 125 -11.15 -6.14 -0.52
C LEU A 125 -12.68 -6.22 -0.66
N VAL A 126 -13.43 -5.89 0.40
CA VAL A 126 -14.91 -5.89 0.38
C VAL A 126 -15.43 -4.96 -0.71
N ALA A 127 -14.94 -3.72 -0.76
CA ALA A 127 -15.38 -2.75 -1.75
C ALA A 127 -15.03 -3.17 -3.19
N LEU A 128 -13.87 -3.81 -3.38
CA LEU A 128 -13.48 -4.38 -4.66
C LEU A 128 -14.37 -5.59 -5.04
N LEU A 129 -14.70 -6.47 -4.10
CA LEU A 129 -15.59 -7.61 -4.32
C LEU A 129 -17.02 -7.16 -4.68
N ILE A 130 -17.54 -6.11 -4.03
CA ILE A 130 -18.81 -5.47 -4.43
C ILE A 130 -18.74 -5.01 -5.89
N LYS A 131 -17.66 -4.31 -6.28
CA LYS A 131 -17.46 -3.86 -7.66
C LYS A 131 -17.38 -5.01 -8.66
N LEU A 132 -16.86 -6.16 -8.24
CA LEU A 132 -16.80 -7.40 -9.02
C LEU A 132 -18.07 -8.24 -8.94
N GLN A 133 -19.15 -7.77 -8.29
CA GLN A 133 -20.42 -8.49 -8.09
C GLN A 133 -20.25 -9.83 -7.35
N ARG A 134 -19.27 -9.91 -6.44
CA ARG A 134 -18.98 -11.08 -5.59
C ARG A 134 -19.52 -10.85 -4.18
N GLU A 135 -20.83 -10.65 -4.08
CA GLU A 135 -21.51 -10.15 -2.87
C GLU A 135 -21.41 -11.10 -1.67
N GLU A 136 -21.55 -12.42 -1.87
CA GLU A 136 -21.43 -13.38 -0.77
C GLU A 136 -20.04 -13.34 -0.12
N GLU A 137 -18.99 -13.23 -0.94
CA GLU A 137 -17.62 -13.13 -0.47
C GLU A 137 -17.37 -11.80 0.20
N ALA A 138 -17.87 -10.71 -0.39
CA ALA A 138 -17.79 -9.37 0.19
C ALA A 138 -18.46 -9.33 1.57
N LEU A 139 -19.64 -9.95 1.74
CA LEU A 139 -20.33 -9.99 3.02
C LEU A 139 -19.55 -10.78 4.07
N ARG A 140 -19.01 -11.95 3.72
CA ARG A 140 -18.18 -12.76 4.63
C ARG A 140 -16.98 -11.97 5.14
N GLU A 141 -16.27 -11.30 4.24
CA GLU A 141 -15.13 -10.46 4.60
C GLU A 141 -15.57 -9.25 5.43
N CYS A 142 -16.67 -8.59 5.07
CA CYS A 142 -17.16 -7.42 5.78
C CYS A 142 -17.52 -7.72 7.24
N LEU A 143 -18.09 -8.89 7.52
CA LEU A 143 -18.45 -9.32 8.88
C LEU A 143 -17.23 -9.50 9.81
N LEU A 144 -16.04 -9.73 9.26
CA LEU A 144 -14.79 -9.88 10.03
C LEU A 144 -14.14 -8.53 10.39
N VAL A 145 -14.61 -7.42 9.79
CA VAL A 145 -14.14 -6.08 10.15
C VAL A 145 -14.78 -5.67 11.49
N PRO A 146 -14.05 -5.01 12.42
CA PRO A 146 -14.63 -4.47 13.65
C PRO A 146 -15.76 -3.46 13.37
N ASP A 147 -16.74 -3.41 14.26
CA ASP A 147 -17.85 -2.44 14.17
C ASP A 147 -17.32 -1.00 14.24
N SER A 148 -17.99 -0.08 13.53
CA SER A 148 -17.58 1.32 13.38
C SER A 148 -16.20 1.54 12.74
N TYR A 149 -15.52 0.49 12.28
CA TYR A 149 -14.27 0.65 11.54
C TYR A 149 -14.53 1.37 10.23
N SER A 150 -13.60 2.24 9.86
CA SER A 150 -13.69 3.05 8.65
C SER A 150 -12.34 3.12 7.96
N SER A 151 -12.39 3.21 6.64
CA SER A 151 -11.21 3.32 5.81
C SER A 151 -11.48 4.29 4.66
N TYR A 152 -10.43 4.94 4.18
CA TYR A 152 -10.52 5.81 3.02
C TYR A 152 -10.44 4.95 1.75
N LEU A 153 -11.60 4.68 1.16
CA LEU A 153 -11.72 3.98 -0.11
C LEU A 153 -11.65 4.97 -1.28
N PRO A 154 -11.57 4.52 -2.55
CA PRO A 154 -11.54 5.42 -3.70
C PRO A 154 -12.72 6.41 -3.78
N ASP A 155 -13.89 6.03 -3.26
CA ASP A 155 -15.10 6.87 -3.23
C ASP A 155 -15.18 7.78 -1.99
N GLY A 156 -14.15 7.75 -1.12
CA GLY A 156 -14.06 8.53 0.11
C GLY A 156 -14.12 7.67 1.38
N MET A 157 -14.21 8.37 2.51
CA MET A 157 -14.26 7.73 3.83
C MET A 157 -15.52 6.86 3.94
N THR A 158 -15.31 5.57 4.16
CA THR A 158 -16.39 4.57 4.18
C THR A 158 -16.31 3.74 5.45
N THR A 159 -17.44 3.52 6.10
CA THR A 159 -17.55 2.63 7.27
C THR A 159 -17.97 1.22 6.87
N LYS A 160 -17.70 0.24 7.73
CA LYS A 160 -18.20 -1.15 7.58
C LYS A 160 -19.72 -1.17 7.32
N GLU A 161 -20.48 -0.41 8.10
CA GLU A 161 -21.95 -0.38 8.04
C GLU A 161 -22.45 0.13 6.69
N GLN A 162 -21.76 1.11 6.10
CA GLN A 162 -22.08 1.58 4.75
C GLN A 162 -21.82 0.52 3.68
N LEU A 163 -20.81 -0.35 3.85
CA LEU A 163 -20.58 -1.48 2.96
C LEU A 163 -21.65 -2.57 3.15
N ILE A 164 -22.07 -2.84 4.38
CA ILE A 164 -23.18 -3.77 4.67
C ILE A 164 -24.48 -3.28 4.03
N GLU A 165 -24.78 -1.98 4.09
CA GLU A 165 -25.97 -1.41 3.46
C GLU A 165 -25.94 -1.60 1.94
N LYS A 166 -24.77 -1.48 1.31
CA LYS A 166 -24.59 -1.75 -0.14
C LYS A 166 -24.81 -3.21 -0.50
N LEU A 167 -24.47 -4.14 0.39
CA LEU A 167 -24.61 -5.59 0.20
C LEU A 167 -26.01 -6.13 0.51
N SER A 168 -26.89 -5.29 1.08
CA SER A 168 -28.25 -5.67 1.47
C SER A 168 -29.33 -5.20 0.47
N LYS A 169 -28.92 -4.59 -0.65
CA LYS A 169 -29.79 -4.02 -1.69
C LYS A 169 -29.78 -4.90 -2.93
#